data_AF-A0A914N4Z4-F1
#
_entry.id   AF-A0A914N4Z4-F1
#
_cell.length_a   1.000
_cell.length_b   1.000
_cell.length_c   1.000
_cell.angle_alpha   90.00
_cell.angle_beta   90.00
_cell.angle_gamma   90.00
#
_symmetry.space_group_name_H-M   'P 1'
#
loop_
_entity.id
_entity.type
_entity.pdbx_description
1 polymer ?
#
loop_
_entity_poly.entity_id
_entity_poly.type
_entity_poly.pdbx_seq_one_letter_code
_entity_poly.pdbx_strand_id
1 'polypeptide(L)'
;MGLNTRVSSCDVYSTDVHGFSSFDYQGSHSWPSSRMCHTITEIGDGGSLLVGGRTSPDNSIADCWVYHKWLNTWERVDDLPRPRYRHSAVHLGNGFVMVIGGKS
;
A
#
# COMPACT_ATOMS: atom_id res chain seq x y z
N MET A 1 0.23 -5.61 29.21
CA MET A 1 0.98 -4.88 28.17
C MET A 1 0.95 -5.72 26.91
N GLY A 2 0.00 -5.48 26.00
CA GLY A 2 -0.06 -6.20 24.73
C GLY A 2 1.04 -5.70 23.79
N LEU A 3 1.76 -6.61 23.14
CA LEU A 3 2.75 -6.28 22.12
C LEU A 3 2.05 -5.47 21.03
N ASN A 4 2.30 -4.16 21.00
CA ASN A 4 1.80 -3.24 19.98
C ASN A 4 2.67 -3.38 18.72
N THR A 5 2.87 -4.63 18.28
CA THR A 5 3.68 -4.95 17.11
C THR A 5 2.78 -4.81 15.90
N ARG A 6 2.97 -3.72 15.16
CA ARG A 6 2.39 -3.58 13.83
C ARG A 6 2.93 -4.72 12.97
N VAL A 7 2.03 -5.43 12.29
CA VAL A 7 2.38 -6.57 11.45
C VAL A 7 2.86 -6.02 10.11
N SER A 8 4.01 -6.49 9.63
CA SER A 8 4.55 -6.14 8.30
C SER A 8 4.18 -7.14 7.22
N SER A 9 3.39 -8.17 7.55
CA SER A 9 2.80 -9.05 6.55
C SER A 9 1.70 -8.30 5.79
N CYS A 10 1.52 -8.65 4.53
CA CYS A 10 0.29 -8.34 3.83
C CYS A 10 -0.31 -9.63 3.29
N ASP A 11 -1.61 -9.78 3.50
CA ASP A 11 -2.36 -10.94 3.03
C ASP A 11 -3.25 -10.49 1.88
N VAL A 12 -3.15 -11.18 0.74
CA VAL A 12 -4.01 -10.94 -0.43
C VAL A 12 -5.11 -11.99 -0.41
N TYR A 13 -6.35 -11.54 -0.29
CA TYR A 13 -7.53 -12.41 -0.33
C TYR A 13 -8.22 -12.24 -1.68
N SER A 14 -8.49 -13.36 -2.35
CA SER A 14 -9.23 -13.38 -3.62
C SER A 14 -10.39 -14.37 -3.51
N THR A 15 -11.48 -14.13 -4.26
CA THR A 15 -12.73 -14.91 -4.18
C THR A 15 -12.89 -15.93 -5.31
N ASP A 16 -11.79 -16.30 -5.97
CA ASP A 16 -11.76 -17.37 -6.95
C ASP A 16 -12.01 -18.74 -6.31
N VAL A 17 -12.52 -19.67 -7.13
CA VAL A 17 -13.13 -20.96 -6.75
C VAL A 17 -12.16 -21.89 -5.99
N HIS A 18 -10.88 -21.52 -5.86
CA HIS A 18 -9.83 -22.33 -5.22
C HIS A 18 -9.44 -21.93 -3.79
N GLY A 19 -10.16 -20.98 -3.17
CA GLY A 19 -10.01 -20.68 -1.75
C GLY A 19 -8.77 -19.84 -1.39
N PHE A 20 -8.73 -19.40 -0.13
CA PHE A 20 -7.70 -18.49 0.37
C PHE A 20 -6.34 -19.19 0.49
N SER A 21 -5.47 -18.99 -0.48
CA SER A 21 -4.06 -19.40 -0.37
C SER A 21 -3.25 -18.30 0.33
N SER A 22 -2.87 -18.55 1.58
CA SER A 22 -1.82 -17.77 2.25
C SER A 22 -0.49 -18.09 1.57
N PHE A 23 0.01 -17.17 0.75
CA PHE A 23 1.31 -17.33 0.13
C PHE A 23 2.42 -16.78 1.03
N ASP A 24 3.15 -17.69 1.68
CA ASP A 24 4.33 -17.37 2.46
C ASP A 24 5.55 -17.28 1.50
N TYR A 25 5.80 -16.10 0.92
CA TYR A 25 6.85 -15.93 -0.10
C TYR A 25 8.22 -15.62 0.52
N GLN A 26 9.20 -16.51 0.30
CA GLN A 26 10.61 -16.38 0.71
C GLN A 26 11.50 -15.76 -0.40
N GLY A 27 11.30 -14.49 -0.72
CA GLY A 27 12.17 -13.76 -1.66
C GLY A 27 12.52 -12.36 -1.15
N SER A 28 13.69 -11.85 -1.55
CA SER A 28 14.26 -10.53 -1.18
C SER A 28 13.50 -9.33 -1.79
N HIS A 29 12.17 -9.39 -1.85
CA HIS A 29 11.36 -8.29 -2.34
C HIS A 29 11.18 -7.25 -1.23
N SER A 30 11.39 -6.00 -1.60
CA SER A 30 11.14 -4.87 -0.73
C SER A 30 9.63 -4.74 -0.54
N TRP A 31 9.16 -4.84 0.70
CA TRP A 31 7.75 -4.66 1.04
C TRP A 31 7.53 -3.27 1.65
N PRO A 32 6.36 -2.66 1.44
CA PRO A 32 6.02 -1.45 2.16
C PRO A 32 5.99 -1.73 3.66
N SER A 33 6.61 -0.84 4.44
CA SER A 33 6.57 -0.94 5.91
C SER A 33 5.13 -0.95 6.44
N SER A 34 4.92 -1.60 7.59
CA SER A 34 3.63 -1.58 8.29
C SER A 34 3.11 -0.15 8.49
N ARG A 35 1.83 0.08 8.20
CA ARG A 35 1.26 1.43 8.12
C ARG A 35 -0.24 1.43 8.34
N MET A 36 -0.78 2.55 8.81
CA MET A 36 -2.22 2.82 8.93
C MET A 36 -2.59 4.13 8.24
N CYS A 37 -3.88 4.33 7.97
CA CYS A 37 -4.41 5.55 7.36
C CYS A 37 -3.76 5.90 6.00
N HIS A 38 -3.32 4.89 5.26
CA HIS A 38 -2.88 4.97 3.86
C HIS A 38 -4.09 4.78 2.93
N THR A 39 -3.88 4.95 1.62
CA THR A 39 -4.86 4.56 0.59
C THR A 39 -4.26 3.57 -0.38
N ILE A 40 -5.07 2.66 -0.92
CA ILE A 40 -4.75 1.81 -2.06
C ILE A 40 -5.74 2.15 -3.18
N THR A 41 -5.24 2.40 -4.39
CA THR A 41 -6.04 2.81 -5.55
C THR A 41 -5.65 1.98 -6.77
N GLU A 42 -6.63 1.38 -7.44
CA GLU A 42 -6.40 0.64 -8.69
C GLU A 42 -6.01 1.59 -9.83
N ILE A 43 -4.95 1.24 -10.55
CA ILE A 43 -4.39 2.05 -11.67
C ILE A 43 -4.46 1.31 -13.01
N GLY A 44 -5.49 0.45 -13.18
CA GLY A 44 -5.69 -0.38 -14.36
C GLY A 44 -4.82 -1.63 -14.37
N ASP A 45 -4.39 -2.07 -15.56
CA ASP A 45 -3.60 -3.30 -15.76
C ASP A 45 -2.23 -3.25 -15.05
N GLY A 46 -1.76 -2.06 -14.69
CA GLY A 46 -0.51 -1.83 -13.94
C GLY A 46 -0.60 -2.19 -12.46
N GLY A 47 -1.80 -2.49 -11.94
CA GLY A 47 -1.98 -2.98 -10.57
C GLY A 47 -2.60 -1.95 -9.62
N SER A 48 -2.11 -1.89 -8.39
CA SER A 48 -2.67 -1.04 -7.33
C SER A 48 -1.61 -0.15 -6.68
N LEU A 49 -1.86 1.15 -6.62
CA LEU A 49 -0.99 2.14 -5.99
C LEU A 49 -1.34 2.31 -4.51
N LEU A 50 -0.40 1.97 -3.63
CA LEU A 50 -0.37 2.31 -2.22
C LEU A 50 0.28 3.68 -2.03
N VAL A 51 -0.35 4.57 -1.26
CA VAL A 51 0.15 5.92 -1.00
C VAL A 51 0.18 6.21 0.49
N GLY A 52 1.36 6.63 0.97
CA GLY A 52 1.57 7.24 2.29
C GLY A 52 1.03 6.42 3.46
N GLY A 53 0.43 7.12 4.43
CA GLY A 53 0.00 6.57 5.71
C GLY A 53 0.95 6.96 6.84
N ARG A 54 0.92 6.23 7.95
CA ARG A 54 1.78 6.46 9.12
C ARG A 54 2.08 5.19 9.88
N THR A 55 3.26 5.11 10.49
CA THR A 55 3.67 3.98 11.36
C THR A 55 3.22 4.22 12.82
N SER A 56 3.22 5.47 13.26
CA SER A 56 2.79 5.93 14.60
C SER A 56 2.02 7.26 14.49
N PRO A 57 1.40 7.77 15.56
CA PRO A 57 0.70 9.07 15.52
C PRO A 57 1.53 10.22 14.96
N ASP A 58 2.84 10.22 15.20
CA ASP A 58 3.78 11.29 14.86
C ASP A 58 4.70 10.96 13.68
N ASN A 59 4.55 9.78 13.06
CA ASN A 59 5.43 9.32 11.99
C ASN A 59 4.66 9.02 10.70
N SER A 60 4.43 10.07 9.93
CA SER A 60 3.85 10.04 8.58
C SER A 60 4.84 9.51 7.53
N ILE A 61 4.32 8.81 6.54
CA ILE A 61 5.09 8.20 5.45
C ILE A 61 4.80 8.93 4.13
N ALA A 62 5.83 9.16 3.32
CA ALA A 62 5.71 9.75 1.98
C ALA A 62 5.71 8.72 0.85
N ASP A 63 6.24 7.52 1.08
CA ASP A 63 6.47 6.57 -0.01
C ASP A 63 5.17 6.11 -0.71
N CYS A 64 5.36 5.81 -1.99
CA CYS A 64 4.36 5.29 -2.89
C CYS A 64 4.86 3.96 -3.45
N TRP A 65 3.97 2.96 -3.48
CA TRP A 65 4.29 1.62 -3.93
C TRP A 65 3.24 1.11 -4.90
N VAL A 66 3.64 0.42 -5.95
CA VAL A 66 2.73 -0.31 -6.84
C VAL A 66 2.77 -1.78 -6.50
N TYR A 67 1.58 -2.36 -6.33
CA TYR A 67 1.40 -3.81 -6.27
C TYR A 67 1.08 -4.32 -7.68
N HIS A 68 2.03 -5.06 -8.26
CA HIS A 68 1.88 -5.72 -9.56
C HIS A 68 1.08 -7.01 -9.40
N LYS A 69 -0.22 -6.97 -9.73
CA LYS A 69 -1.14 -8.12 -9.56
C LYS A 69 -0.65 -9.40 -10.25
N TRP A 70 -0.08 -9.28 -11.45
CA TRP A 70 0.38 -10.41 -12.26
C TRP A 70 1.63 -11.10 -11.70
N LEU A 71 2.49 -10.33 -11.04
CA LEU A 71 3.77 -10.79 -10.49
C LEU A 71 3.65 -11.12 -9.01
N ASN A 72 2.57 -10.68 -8.36
CA ASN A 72 2.40 -10.72 -6.91
C ASN A 72 3.59 -10.06 -6.18
N THR A 73 4.02 -8.89 -6.67
CA THR A 73 5.16 -8.15 -6.12
C THR A 73 4.82 -6.71 -5.81
N TRP A 74 5.52 -6.14 -4.83
CA TRP A 74 5.52 -4.72 -4.55
C TRP A 74 6.76 -4.05 -5.12
N GLU A 75 6.58 -2.87 -5.70
CA GLU A 75 7.65 -2.02 -6.21
C GLU A 75 7.47 -0.61 -5.65
N ARG A 76 8.54 -0.03 -5.08
CA ARG A 76 8.52 1.37 -4.66
C ARG A 76 8.71 2.26 -5.88
N VAL A 77 7.78 3.18 -6.12
CA VAL A 77 7.75 3.96 -7.36
C VAL A 77 8.06 5.44 -7.19
N ASP A 78 7.65 6.05 -6.06
CA ASP A 78 7.80 7.49 -5.85
C ASP A 78 7.66 7.87 -4.36
N ASP A 79 7.84 9.14 -4.04
CA ASP A 79 7.51 9.77 -2.76
C ASP A 79 6.55 10.96 -2.94
N LEU A 80 5.58 11.08 -2.04
CA LEU A 80 4.81 12.31 -1.89
C LEU A 80 5.74 13.48 -1.54
N PRO A 81 5.51 14.69 -2.11
CA PRO A 81 6.28 15.88 -1.76
C PRO A 81 6.25 16.23 -0.27
N ARG A 82 5.17 15.80 0.42
CA ARG A 82 5.06 15.86 1.88
C ARG A 82 4.40 14.57 2.36
N PRO A 83 4.93 13.89 3.39
CA PRO A 83 4.29 12.73 3.99
C PRO A 83 2.84 13.02 4.39
N ARG A 84 1.91 12.10 4.09
CA ARG A 84 0.48 12.29 4.39
C ARG A 84 -0.21 11.02 4.86
N TYR A 85 -1.12 11.16 5.81
CA TYR A 85 -2.02 10.12 6.29
C TYR A 85 -3.46 10.66 6.43
N ARG A 86 -4.46 9.76 6.45
CA ARG A 86 -5.90 10.12 6.42
C ARG A 86 -6.25 11.02 5.22
N HIS A 87 -5.53 10.85 4.12
CA HIS A 87 -5.83 11.50 2.84
C HIS A 87 -6.82 10.64 2.04
N SER A 88 -7.31 11.19 0.93
CA SER A 88 -8.06 10.43 -0.08
C SER A 88 -7.24 10.34 -1.36
N ALA A 89 -7.37 9.22 -2.06
CA ALA A 89 -6.77 9.00 -3.37
C ALA A 89 -7.85 8.51 -4.34
N VAL A 90 -7.86 9.07 -5.55
CA VAL A 90 -8.86 8.76 -6.59
C VAL A 90 -8.16 8.53 -7.93
N HIS A 91 -8.48 7.41 -8.58
CA HIS A 91 -8.02 7.15 -9.94
C HIS A 91 -8.78 8.04 -10.92
N LEU A 92 -8.05 8.79 -11.75
CA LEU A 92 -8.60 9.69 -12.76
C LEU A 92 -8.69 9.06 -14.16
N GLY A 93 -8.25 7.81 -14.32
CA GLY A 93 -8.04 7.19 -15.63
C GLY A 93 -6.64 7.44 -16.17
N ASN A 94 -6.26 6.67 -17.21
CA ASN A 94 -4.97 6.79 -17.90
C ASN A 94 -3.74 6.72 -16.98
N GLY A 95 -3.83 5.98 -15.87
CA GLY A 95 -2.73 5.81 -14.91
C GLY A 95 -2.52 6.97 -13.93
N PHE A 96 -3.40 7.99 -13.93
CA PHE A 96 -3.29 9.11 -13.01
C PHE A 96 -4.04 8.87 -11.69
N VAL A 97 -3.38 9.14 -10.57
CA VAL A 97 -4.00 9.10 -9.23
C VAL A 97 -3.91 10.49 -8.60
N MET A 98 -5.05 11.02 -8.20
CA MET A 98 -5.15 12.29 -7.48
C MET A 98 -5.20 12.05 -5.97
N VAL A 99 -4.23 12.60 -5.24
CA VAL A 99 -4.15 12.53 -3.78
C VAL A 99 -4.53 13.88 -3.17
N ILE A 100 -5.54 13.91 -2.31
CA ILE A 100 -6.08 15.14 -1.71
C ILE A 100 -6.27 15.04 -0.19
N GLY A 101 -6.10 16.18 0.47
CA GLY A 101 -6.31 16.32 1.91
C GLY A 101 -5.30 15.56 2.77
N GLY A 102 -5.74 15.14 3.96
CA GLY A 102 -4.92 14.46 4.95
C GLY A 102 -4.10 15.37 5.86
N LYS A 103 -3.34 14.73 6.75
CA LYS A 103 -2.43 15.36 7.70
C LYS A 103 -1.00 14.87 7.44
N SER A 104 -0.02 15.66 7.87
CA SER A 104 1.39 15.29 7.97
C SER A 104 1.76 15.13 9.43
#